data_AF-A0A7C4MSY8-F1
#
_entry.id   AF-A0A7C4MSY8-F1
#
_cell.length_a   1.000
_cell.length_b   1.000
_cell.length_c   1.000
_cell.angle_alpha   90.00
_cell.angle_beta   90.00
_cell.angle_gamma   90.00
#
_symmetry.space_group_name_H-M   'P 1'
#
loop_
_entity.id
_entity.type
_entity.pdbx_description
1 polymer ?
#
loop_
_entity_poly.entity_id
_entity_poly.type
_entity_poly.pdbx_seq_one_letter_code
_entity_poly.pdbx_strand_id
1 'polypeptide(L)'
;MRNIHQLKQEICDIGRRIYQKGFAAANDGNISYRISEKEVLCTPTMISKGFMKPEDLCIVDMEGKQISGRRKRTSEIMLHLAIMKARPEIKAVVHCHPPHATAFGIAREPVPQCVLPEVEIFLGDVPITKYAIPGGQEFADTILPFVHKTNVIILANHGTVSFGETVEKAYWWTEVLDAYCRILMLSRSLGRVNYFTEPEARALLDLKTKWGFADPRTEMKNCDICANDVFRASWKESGVAPLAFTPPSAKKEGDGAASAESSPAAPGDGRDSVETLVESITTRVIEALNRGGVEVV
;
A
#
# COMPACT_ATOMS: atom_id res chain seq x y z
N MET A 1 -1.35 9.28 32.62
CA MET A 1 -0.06 8.81 32.07
C MET A 1 -0.08 7.28 32.07
N ARG A 2 0.23 6.61 30.95
CA ARG A 2 0.30 5.14 30.91
C ARG A 2 1.56 4.66 31.64
N ASN A 3 1.49 3.52 32.33
CA ASN A 3 2.63 2.94 33.03
C ASN A 3 3.69 2.48 32.00
N ILE A 4 4.93 2.96 32.13
CA ILE A 4 6.03 2.64 31.20
C ILE A 4 6.32 1.13 31.16
N HIS A 5 6.20 0.41 32.27
CA HIS A 5 6.41 -1.03 32.31
C HIS A 5 5.37 -1.77 31.44
N GLN A 6 4.09 -1.37 31.55
CA GLN A 6 3.02 -1.93 30.72
C GLN A 6 3.23 -1.63 29.23
N LEU A 7 3.67 -0.42 28.88
CA LEU A 7 4.00 -0.06 27.50
C LEU A 7 5.16 -0.90 26.94
N LYS A 8 6.19 -1.15 27.76
CA LYS A 8 7.30 -2.03 27.37
C LYS A 8 6.81 -3.46 27.12
N GLN A 9 5.91 -3.97 27.95
CA GLN A 9 5.28 -5.28 27.75
C GLN A 9 4.45 -5.33 26.46
N GLU A 10 3.66 -4.29 26.16
CA GLU A 10 2.89 -4.17 24.92
C GLU A 10 3.79 -4.18 23.68
N ILE A 11 4.89 -3.41 23.69
CA ILE A 11 5.86 -3.41 22.58
C ILE A 11 6.51 -4.78 22.40
N CYS A 12 6.87 -5.48 23.48
CA CYS A 12 7.39 -6.85 23.41
C CYS A 12 6.35 -7.83 22.84
N ASP A 13 5.08 -7.69 23.21
CA ASP A 13 3.99 -8.51 22.67
C ASP A 13 3.80 -8.30 21.16
N ILE A 14 3.73 -7.05 20.72
CA ILE A 14 3.65 -6.71 19.30
C ILE A 14 4.90 -7.18 18.54
N GLY A 15 6.09 -7.03 19.13
CA GLY A 15 7.33 -7.57 18.54
C GLY A 15 7.27 -9.08 18.31
N ARG A 16 6.69 -9.83 19.25
CA ARG A 16 6.42 -11.27 19.12
C ARG A 16 5.41 -11.59 18.03
N ARG A 17 4.32 -10.83 17.91
CA ARG A 17 3.32 -11.03 16.84
C ARG A 17 3.88 -10.73 15.45
N ILE A 18 4.64 -9.65 15.31
CA ILE A 18 5.37 -9.30 14.07
C ILE A 18 6.30 -10.45 13.66
N TYR A 19 7.09 -10.97 14.60
CA TYR A 19 7.99 -12.09 14.32
C TYR A 19 7.24 -13.37 13.95
N GLN A 20 6.20 -13.74 14.70
CA GLN A 20 5.39 -14.94 14.44
C GLN A 20 4.66 -14.91 13.09
N LYS A 21 4.26 -13.72 12.62
CA LYS A 21 3.66 -13.52 11.29
C LYS A 21 4.69 -13.53 10.15
N GLY A 22 5.98 -13.55 10.47
CA GLY A 22 7.06 -13.44 9.49
C GLY A 22 7.21 -12.04 8.91
N PHE A 23 6.74 -11.00 9.61
CA PHE A 23 6.86 -9.60 9.16
C PHE A 23 8.24 -8.99 9.48
N ALA A 24 9.06 -9.66 10.28
CA ALA A 24 10.45 -9.26 10.51
C ALA A 24 11.34 -10.50 10.44
N ALA A 25 12.33 -10.45 9.56
CA ALA A 25 13.38 -11.46 9.49
C ALA A 25 14.48 -11.14 10.51
N ALA A 26 15.02 -12.16 11.18
CA ALA A 26 16.12 -12.03 12.14
C ALA A 26 15.93 -10.88 13.15
N ASN A 27 16.59 -9.74 12.95
CA ASN A 27 16.65 -8.58 13.84
C ASN A 27 16.02 -7.30 13.27
N ASP A 28 15.31 -7.42 12.15
CA ASP A 28 14.67 -6.35 11.42
C ASP A 28 13.44 -5.77 12.13
N GLY A 29 12.88 -4.71 11.56
CA GLY A 29 11.75 -3.96 12.09
C GLY A 29 12.08 -3.15 13.34
N ASN A 30 11.16 -2.31 13.76
CA ASN A 30 11.26 -1.53 14.99
C ASN A 30 9.91 -0.93 15.39
N ILE A 31 9.77 -0.70 16.70
CA ILE A 31 8.53 -0.19 17.30
C ILE A 31 8.91 0.97 18.22
N SER A 32 8.12 2.04 18.24
CA SER A 32 8.27 3.11 19.22
C SER A 32 6.94 3.60 19.77
N TYR A 33 7.01 4.24 20.95
CA TYR A 33 5.89 4.88 21.61
C TYR A 33 6.33 6.20 22.29
N ARG A 34 5.66 7.31 21.98
CA ARG A 34 5.86 8.62 22.61
C ARG A 34 5.26 8.62 24.02
N ILE A 35 6.13 8.67 25.03
CA ILE A 35 5.75 8.61 26.45
C ILE A 35 5.56 10.00 27.08
N SER A 36 6.16 11.04 26.49
CA SER A 36 6.00 12.44 26.88
C SER A 36 6.21 13.36 25.67
N GLU A 37 6.11 14.69 25.87
CA GLU A 37 6.43 15.68 24.83
C GLU A 37 7.91 15.63 24.39
N LYS A 38 8.79 15.08 25.22
CA LYS A 38 10.24 15.08 25.01
C LYS A 38 10.85 13.71 24.80
N GLU A 39 10.12 12.64 25.09
CA GLU A 39 10.70 11.29 25.20
C GLU A 39 9.88 10.25 24.44
N VAL A 40 10.61 9.35 23.79
CA VAL A 40 10.08 8.24 23.01
C VAL A 40 10.74 6.95 23.44
N LEU A 41 9.93 5.98 23.86
CA LEU A 41 10.33 4.59 24.07
C LEU A 41 10.50 3.93 22.70
N CYS A 42 11.57 3.17 22.49
CA CYS A 42 11.78 2.47 21.22
C CYS A 42 12.49 1.12 21.41
N THR A 43 12.31 0.25 20.43
CA THR A 43 13.04 -1.02 20.36
C THR A 43 14.51 -0.78 20.02
N PRO A 44 15.43 -1.58 20.57
CA PRO A 44 16.84 -1.56 20.19
C PRO A 44 17.09 -2.18 18.80
N THR A 45 18.27 -1.87 18.25
CA THR A 45 18.80 -2.53 17.04
C THR A 45 19.44 -3.89 17.39
N MET A 46 19.70 -4.72 16.37
CA MET A 46 20.45 -5.98 16.47
C MET A 46 19.86 -7.01 17.45
N ILE A 47 18.54 -7.02 17.62
CA ILE A 47 17.81 -8.06 18.36
C ILE A 47 16.52 -8.39 17.63
N SER A 48 16.19 -9.67 17.61
CA SER A 48 14.91 -10.15 17.10
C SER A 48 13.76 -9.62 17.93
N LYS A 49 12.77 -9.02 17.26
CA LYS A 49 11.60 -8.45 17.93
C LYS A 49 10.76 -9.51 18.64
N GLY A 50 10.87 -10.77 18.22
CA GLY A 50 10.18 -11.89 18.86
C GLY A 50 10.73 -12.33 20.21
N PHE A 51 11.98 -11.95 20.52
CA PHE A 51 12.68 -12.38 21.74
C PHE A 51 13.09 -11.22 22.66
N MET A 52 12.62 -10.00 22.37
CA MET A 52 12.89 -8.83 23.21
C MET A 52 12.21 -8.94 24.57
N LYS A 53 12.89 -8.43 25.61
CA LYS A 53 12.33 -8.26 26.95
C LYS A 53 12.14 -6.78 27.27
N PRO A 54 11.24 -6.41 28.21
CA PRO A 54 11.02 -5.02 28.60
C PRO A 54 12.29 -4.22 28.96
N GLU A 55 13.30 -4.90 29.50
CA GLU A 55 14.58 -4.31 29.91
C GLU A 55 15.49 -3.95 28.72
N ASP A 56 15.24 -4.53 27.55
CA ASP A 56 15.99 -4.28 26.32
C ASP A 56 15.62 -2.93 25.67
N LEU A 57 14.42 -2.39 25.96
CA LEU A 57 13.91 -1.18 25.32
C LEU A 57 14.68 0.07 25.75
N CYS A 58 14.85 0.97 24.78
CA CYS A 58 15.58 2.22 24.90
C CYS A 58 14.61 3.40 25.03
N ILE A 59 15.09 4.50 25.59
CA ILE A 59 14.38 5.79 25.52
C ILE A 59 15.29 6.76 24.79
N VAL A 60 14.71 7.52 23.86
CA VAL A 60 15.35 8.61 23.14
C VAL A 60 14.63 9.93 23.39
N ASP A 61 15.32 11.05 23.16
CA ASP A 61 14.67 12.36 23.03
C ASP A 61 14.08 12.57 21.62
N MET A 62 13.43 13.71 21.39
CA MET A 62 12.83 14.07 20.10
C MET A 62 13.86 14.37 19.01
N GLU A 63 15.15 14.42 19.35
CA GLU A 63 16.29 14.52 18.44
C GLU A 63 16.91 13.14 18.14
N GLY A 64 16.37 12.07 18.76
CA GLY A 64 16.79 10.68 18.59
C GLY A 64 18.09 10.32 19.30
N LYS A 65 18.57 11.17 20.20
CA LYS A 65 19.66 10.84 21.10
C LYS A 65 19.13 9.91 22.19
N GLN A 66 19.85 8.81 22.40
CA GLN A 66 19.49 7.86 23.44
C GLN A 66 19.76 8.45 24.83
N ILE A 67 18.71 8.51 25.65
CA ILE A 67 18.77 9.02 27.02
C ILE A 67 18.77 7.88 28.05
N SER A 68 18.23 6.70 27.71
CA SER A 68 18.19 5.53 28.60
C SER A 68 18.12 4.21 27.82
N GLY A 69 18.43 3.11 28.50
CA GLY A 69 18.50 1.75 27.94
C GLY A 69 19.94 1.26 27.75
N ARG A 70 20.16 -0.04 27.96
CA ARG A 70 21.50 -0.66 27.89
C ARG A 70 21.92 -1.01 26.45
N ARG A 71 20.95 -1.32 25.59
CA ARG A 71 21.17 -1.61 24.18
C ARG A 71 21.15 -0.32 23.37
N LYS A 72 21.73 -0.35 22.16
CA LYS A 72 21.65 0.74 21.20
C LYS A 72 20.23 0.79 20.60
N ARG A 73 19.63 1.97 20.59
CA ARG A 73 18.33 2.25 19.94
C ARG A 73 18.30 1.84 18.46
N THR A 74 17.13 1.68 17.87
CA THR A 74 16.98 1.40 16.42
C THR A 74 17.73 2.42 15.55
N SER A 75 18.31 1.97 14.43
CA SER A 75 18.94 2.85 13.42
C SER A 75 17.94 3.84 12.81
N GLU A 76 16.66 3.48 12.75
CA GLU A 76 15.63 4.20 11.99
C GLU A 76 14.74 5.09 12.85
N ILE A 77 15.22 5.47 14.03
CA ILE A 77 14.44 6.28 14.97
C ILE A 77 14.02 7.62 14.37
N MET A 78 14.80 8.17 13.42
CA MET A 78 14.46 9.41 12.70
C MET A 78 13.13 9.29 11.94
N LEU A 79 12.84 8.13 11.34
CA LEU A 79 11.57 7.88 10.64
C LEU A 79 10.37 8.01 11.59
N HIS A 80 10.49 7.40 12.78
CA HIS A 80 9.45 7.42 13.80
C HIS A 80 9.24 8.84 14.34
N LEU A 81 10.33 9.55 14.61
CA LEU A 81 10.28 10.92 15.13
C LEU A 81 9.74 11.92 14.10
N ALA A 82 10.03 11.73 12.81
CA ALA A 82 9.45 12.56 11.74
C ALA A 82 7.92 12.47 11.71
N ILE A 83 7.37 11.26 11.77
CA ILE A 83 5.91 11.02 11.85
C ILE A 83 5.34 11.69 13.11
N MET A 84 5.94 11.43 14.26
CA MET A 84 5.48 11.96 15.54
C MET A 84 5.54 13.50 15.59
N LYS A 85 6.55 14.13 14.98
CA LYS A 85 6.67 15.59 14.87
C LYS A 85 5.61 16.18 13.94
N ALA A 86 5.36 15.55 12.80
CA ALA A 86 4.33 15.98 11.85
C ALA A 86 2.91 15.81 12.43
N ARG A 87 2.69 14.76 13.24
CA ARG A 87 1.39 14.43 13.83
C ARG A 87 1.47 14.26 15.35
N PRO A 88 1.29 15.34 16.14
CA PRO A 88 1.42 15.33 17.60
C PRO A 88 0.50 14.34 18.33
N GLU A 89 -0.66 14.02 17.75
CA GLU A 89 -1.64 13.06 18.26
C GLU A 89 -1.17 11.61 18.15
N ILE A 90 -0.27 11.32 17.20
CA ILE A 90 0.32 9.99 17.04
C ILE A 90 1.28 9.70 18.18
N LYS A 91 1.09 8.52 18.79
CA LYS A 91 1.91 8.04 19.90
C LYS A 91 2.73 6.83 19.54
N ALA A 92 2.28 5.96 18.64
CA ALA A 92 2.98 4.73 18.30
C ALA A 92 3.32 4.66 16.82
N VAL A 93 4.48 4.08 16.52
CA VAL A 93 4.94 3.80 15.15
C VAL A 93 5.51 2.39 15.11
N VAL A 94 5.14 1.64 14.08
CA VAL A 94 5.60 0.29 13.78
C VAL A 94 6.21 0.29 12.38
N HIS A 95 7.47 -0.10 12.28
CA HIS A 95 8.14 -0.38 11.01
C HIS A 95 8.50 -1.87 10.96
N CYS A 96 8.20 -2.53 9.85
CA CYS A 96 8.61 -3.92 9.59
C CYS A 96 8.59 -4.21 8.08
N HIS A 97 8.85 -5.46 7.70
CA HIS A 97 9.03 -5.91 6.31
C HIS A 97 8.05 -7.04 5.98
N PRO A 98 6.73 -6.78 6.03
CA PRO A 98 5.73 -7.80 5.74
C PRO A 98 5.83 -8.22 4.25
N PRO A 99 5.94 -9.52 3.92
CA PRO A 99 6.40 -9.96 2.60
C PRO A 99 5.53 -9.51 1.42
N HIS A 100 4.21 -9.50 1.55
CA HIS A 100 3.30 -9.21 0.44
C HIS A 100 3.26 -7.71 0.18
N ALA A 101 3.11 -6.87 1.20
CA ALA A 101 3.16 -5.40 1.00
C ALA A 101 4.55 -4.94 0.54
N THR A 102 5.62 -5.57 1.04
CA THR A 102 6.99 -5.32 0.58
C THR A 102 7.16 -5.68 -0.91
N ALA A 103 6.49 -6.73 -1.40
CA ALA A 103 6.51 -7.07 -2.82
C ALA A 103 5.93 -5.95 -3.71
N PHE A 104 4.84 -5.30 -3.30
CA PHE A 104 4.30 -4.11 -4.00
C PHE A 104 5.31 -2.95 -4.00
N GLY A 105 5.96 -2.70 -2.86
CA GLY A 105 7.01 -1.68 -2.73
C GLY A 105 8.27 -1.94 -3.57
N ILE A 106 8.62 -3.21 -3.81
CA ILE A 106 9.71 -3.62 -4.70
C ILE A 106 9.29 -3.48 -6.16
N ALA A 107 8.09 -3.96 -6.50
CA ALA A 107 7.55 -3.94 -7.86
C ALA A 107 7.17 -2.54 -8.35
N ARG A 108 7.08 -1.56 -7.44
CA ARG A 108 6.52 -0.22 -7.73
C ARG A 108 5.09 -0.29 -8.26
N GLU A 109 4.36 -1.29 -7.80
CA GLU A 109 2.96 -1.49 -8.15
C GLU A 109 2.11 -0.78 -7.09
N PRO A 110 1.22 0.15 -7.47
CA PRO A 110 0.31 0.76 -6.51
C PRO A 110 -0.62 -0.29 -5.90
N VAL A 111 -1.00 -0.12 -4.63
CA VAL A 111 -1.96 -1.03 -3.99
C VAL A 111 -3.35 -0.72 -4.56
N PRO A 112 -4.02 -1.67 -5.25
CA PRO A 112 -5.33 -1.43 -5.83
C PRO A 112 -6.36 -1.02 -4.79
N GLN A 113 -7.23 -0.09 -5.16
CA GLN A 113 -8.42 0.27 -4.38
C GLN A 113 -9.67 -0.38 -4.96
N CYS A 114 -10.79 -0.20 -4.27
CA CYS A 114 -12.11 -0.67 -4.66
C CYS A 114 -12.18 -2.19 -4.85
N VAL A 115 -11.59 -2.98 -3.96
CA VAL A 115 -11.65 -4.46 -4.06
C VAL A 115 -12.24 -5.09 -2.81
N LEU A 116 -11.89 -4.59 -1.62
CA LEU A 116 -12.24 -5.22 -0.36
C LEU A 116 -12.82 -4.19 0.62
N PRO A 117 -14.03 -4.38 1.17
CA PRO A 117 -14.72 -3.35 1.97
C PRO A 117 -13.92 -2.92 3.20
N GLU A 118 -13.28 -3.88 3.88
CA GLU A 118 -12.49 -3.62 5.08
C GLU A 118 -11.32 -2.67 4.79
N VAL A 119 -10.70 -2.78 3.62
CA VAL A 119 -9.59 -1.90 3.21
C VAL A 119 -10.11 -0.51 2.92
N GLU A 120 -11.23 -0.40 2.22
CA GLU A 120 -11.85 0.89 1.91
C GLU A 120 -12.20 1.65 3.19
N ILE A 121 -12.72 0.95 4.19
CA ILE A 121 -13.15 1.52 5.47
C ILE A 121 -11.96 1.82 6.39
N PHE A 122 -11.03 0.88 6.59
CA PHE A 122 -10.01 1.02 7.65
C PHE A 122 -8.69 1.64 7.19
N LEU A 123 -8.31 1.44 5.94
CA LEU A 123 -7.05 1.93 5.37
C LEU A 123 -7.30 3.11 4.44
N GLY A 124 -8.02 2.88 3.35
CA GLY A 124 -8.07 3.76 2.21
C GLY A 124 -6.79 3.67 1.36
N ASP A 125 -6.38 4.79 0.80
CA ASP A 125 -5.24 4.85 -0.12
C ASP A 125 -3.89 4.64 0.59
N VAL A 126 -2.99 3.89 -0.04
CA VAL A 126 -1.68 3.52 0.53
C VAL A 126 -0.55 3.98 -0.40
N PRO A 127 0.25 4.98 0.01
CA PRO A 127 1.32 5.51 -0.82
C PRO A 127 2.56 4.61 -0.79
N ILE A 128 3.34 4.70 -1.87
CA ILE A 128 4.71 4.18 -1.95
C ILE A 128 5.68 5.35 -2.05
N THR A 129 6.63 5.43 -1.13
CA THR A 129 7.62 6.52 -1.10
C THR A 129 8.59 6.46 -2.28
N LYS A 130 9.40 7.52 -2.46
CA LYS A 130 10.67 7.40 -3.19
C LYS A 130 11.68 6.57 -2.40
N TYR A 131 12.61 5.90 -3.09
CA TYR A 131 13.70 5.21 -2.41
C TYR A 131 14.68 6.20 -1.78
N ALA A 132 15.19 5.85 -0.60
CA ALA A 132 16.28 6.54 0.08
C ALA A 132 17.00 5.54 1.00
N ILE A 133 18.26 5.81 1.34
CA ILE A 133 19.08 4.93 2.17
C ILE A 133 18.53 4.92 3.61
N PRO A 134 18.16 3.75 4.17
CA PRO A 134 17.60 3.67 5.52
C PRO A 134 18.49 4.23 6.63
N GLY A 135 17.86 4.75 7.70
CA GLY A 135 18.53 5.22 8.92
C GLY A 135 18.95 6.69 8.93
N GLY A 136 18.97 7.37 7.78
CA GLY A 136 19.24 8.81 7.66
C GLY A 136 17.99 9.69 7.74
N GLN A 137 18.19 11.01 7.90
CA GLN A 137 17.09 11.98 7.87
C GLN A 137 16.43 12.06 6.48
N GLU A 138 17.21 11.96 5.40
CA GLU A 138 16.69 11.94 4.03
C GLU A 138 15.64 10.84 3.82
N PHE A 139 15.87 9.66 4.42
CA PHE A 139 14.90 8.56 4.41
C PHE A 139 13.63 8.88 5.20
N ALA A 140 13.79 9.48 6.39
CA ALA A 140 12.65 9.95 7.18
C ALA A 140 11.84 11.04 6.47
N ASP A 141 12.47 11.90 5.67
CA ASP A 141 11.79 12.97 4.95
C ASP A 141 10.91 12.43 3.80
N THR A 142 11.18 11.21 3.31
CA THR A 142 10.39 10.60 2.22
C THR A 142 8.92 10.36 2.58
N ILE A 143 8.59 10.24 3.87
CA ILE A 143 7.21 9.99 4.31
C ILE A 143 6.38 11.26 4.50
N LEU A 144 7.02 12.43 4.64
CA LEU A 144 6.36 13.68 5.04
C LEU A 144 5.23 14.13 4.10
N PRO A 145 5.30 13.93 2.76
CA PRO A 145 4.18 14.26 1.88
C PRO A 145 2.90 13.45 2.15
N PHE A 146 3.00 12.33 2.87
CA PHE A 146 1.93 11.35 3.02
C PHE A 146 1.33 11.29 4.42
N VAL A 147 2.09 11.64 5.46
CA VAL A 147 1.73 11.37 6.86
C VAL A 147 0.36 11.89 7.30
N HIS A 148 -0.10 13.01 6.73
CA HIS A 148 -1.39 13.62 7.07
C HIS A 148 -2.60 12.97 6.37
N LYS A 149 -2.35 12.11 5.37
CA LYS A 149 -3.38 11.54 4.50
C LYS A 149 -3.62 10.05 4.72
N THR A 150 -2.74 9.38 5.45
CA THR A 150 -2.82 7.93 5.72
C THR A 150 -2.22 7.60 7.08
N ASN A 151 -2.41 6.36 7.52
CA ASN A 151 -1.80 5.81 8.73
C ASN A 151 -0.83 4.65 8.46
N VAL A 152 -0.63 4.29 7.18
CA VAL A 152 0.35 3.30 6.74
C VAL A 152 0.94 3.70 5.40
N ILE A 153 2.24 3.48 5.25
CA ILE A 153 3.01 3.85 4.05
C ILE A 153 3.89 2.67 3.68
N ILE A 154 3.95 2.36 2.39
CA ILE A 154 4.94 1.42 1.85
C ILE A 154 6.22 2.20 1.55
N LEU A 155 7.33 1.70 2.07
CA LEU A 155 8.66 2.20 1.84
C LEU A 155 9.26 1.45 0.64
N ALA A 156 9.43 2.17 -0.45
CA ALA A 156 10.20 1.81 -1.64
C ALA A 156 11.34 0.79 -1.41
N ASN A 157 11.28 -0.38 -2.04
CA ASN A 157 12.32 -1.42 -1.95
C ASN A 157 12.78 -1.74 -0.50
N HIS A 158 11.87 -1.62 0.47
CA HIS A 158 12.22 -1.74 1.87
C HIS A 158 11.16 -2.49 2.67
N GLY A 159 10.04 -1.85 3.04
CA GLY A 159 9.02 -2.44 3.92
C GLY A 159 7.82 -1.52 4.12
N THR A 160 7.23 -1.54 5.32
CA THR A 160 6.10 -0.67 5.67
C THR A 160 6.40 0.13 6.93
N VAL A 161 5.79 1.31 7.04
CA VAL A 161 5.70 2.05 8.30
C VAL A 161 4.24 2.41 8.55
N SER A 162 3.75 2.09 9.74
CA SER A 162 2.40 2.41 10.18
C SER A 162 2.40 3.06 11.55
N PHE A 163 1.35 3.83 11.83
CA PHE A 163 1.32 4.68 13.00
C PHE A 163 -0.09 4.92 13.53
N GLY A 164 -0.20 5.18 14.84
CA GLY A 164 -1.48 5.33 15.53
C GLY A 164 -1.34 5.82 16.96
N GLU A 165 -2.45 5.88 17.67
CA GLU A 165 -2.55 6.35 19.06
C GLU A 165 -2.11 5.27 20.06
N THR A 166 -2.12 4.00 19.65
CA THR A 166 -1.67 2.84 20.44
C THR A 166 -0.74 1.95 19.62
N VAL A 167 0.09 1.14 20.29
CA VAL A 167 1.01 0.22 19.59
C VAL A 167 0.21 -0.81 18.80
N GLU A 168 -0.88 -1.32 19.39
CA GLU A 168 -1.82 -2.23 18.74
C GLU A 168 -2.40 -1.66 17.44
N LYS A 169 -2.90 -0.40 17.46
CA LYS A 169 -3.51 0.22 16.27
C LYS A 169 -2.47 0.50 15.18
N ALA A 170 -1.27 0.93 15.56
CA ALA A 170 -0.15 1.06 14.62
C ALA A 170 0.21 -0.28 13.98
N TYR A 171 0.20 -1.38 14.74
CA TYR A 171 0.43 -2.72 14.20
C TYR A 171 -0.67 -3.20 13.26
N TRP A 172 -1.95 -2.99 13.60
CA TRP A 172 -3.09 -3.42 12.80
C TRP A 172 -3.04 -2.90 11.36
N TRP A 173 -2.63 -1.66 11.13
CA TRP A 173 -2.57 -1.12 9.77
C TRP A 173 -1.61 -1.87 8.86
N THR A 174 -0.45 -2.28 9.39
CA THR A 174 0.47 -3.13 8.63
C THR A 174 -0.11 -4.54 8.44
N GLU A 175 -0.76 -5.11 9.47
CA GLU A 175 -1.37 -6.44 9.36
C GLU A 175 -2.50 -6.49 8.31
N VAL A 176 -3.39 -5.49 8.29
CA VAL A 176 -4.46 -5.37 7.30
C VAL A 176 -3.87 -5.16 5.90
N LEU A 177 -2.88 -4.29 5.76
CA LEU A 177 -2.23 -4.02 4.48
C LEU A 177 -1.59 -5.29 3.89
N ASP A 178 -0.80 -6.02 4.67
CA ASP A 178 -0.14 -7.22 4.15
C ASP A 178 -1.12 -8.33 3.81
N ALA A 179 -2.15 -8.53 4.65
CA ALA A 179 -3.22 -9.47 4.36
C ALA A 179 -3.93 -9.12 3.04
N TYR A 180 -4.17 -7.83 2.79
CA TYR A 180 -4.78 -7.37 1.55
C TYR A 180 -3.87 -7.59 0.34
N CYS A 181 -2.60 -7.20 0.41
CA CYS A 181 -1.61 -7.46 -0.63
C CYS A 181 -1.54 -8.96 -0.97
N ARG A 182 -1.60 -9.84 0.04
CA ARG A 182 -1.66 -11.30 -0.16
C ARG A 182 -2.91 -11.71 -0.94
N ILE A 183 -4.08 -11.22 -0.54
CA ILE A 183 -5.35 -11.53 -1.21
C ILE A 183 -5.32 -11.07 -2.67
N LEU A 184 -4.75 -9.89 -2.95
CA LEU A 184 -4.61 -9.36 -4.30
C LEU A 184 -3.71 -10.24 -5.18
N MET A 185 -2.54 -10.65 -4.66
CA MET A 185 -1.62 -11.56 -5.37
C MET A 185 -2.27 -12.92 -5.64
N LEU A 186 -3.00 -13.47 -4.67
CA LEU A 186 -3.76 -14.71 -4.83
C LEU A 186 -4.88 -14.56 -5.86
N SER A 187 -5.63 -13.45 -5.83
CA SER A 187 -6.72 -13.16 -6.77
C SER A 187 -6.19 -13.03 -8.21
N ARG A 188 -5.04 -12.37 -8.40
CA ARG A 188 -4.35 -12.35 -9.71
C ARG A 188 -3.95 -13.73 -10.18
N SER A 189 -3.48 -14.59 -9.27
CA SER A 189 -3.14 -15.98 -9.59
C SER A 189 -4.36 -16.81 -10.01
N LEU A 190 -5.57 -16.44 -9.57
CA LEU A 190 -6.85 -17.00 -10.03
C LEU A 190 -7.30 -16.42 -11.38
N GLY A 191 -6.59 -15.41 -11.92
CA GLY A 191 -6.79 -14.86 -13.26
C GLY A 191 -7.61 -13.56 -13.34
N ARG A 192 -8.17 -13.06 -12.23
CA ARG A 192 -8.92 -11.78 -12.23
C ARG A 192 -9.03 -11.13 -10.86
N VAL A 193 -9.22 -9.81 -10.84
CA VAL A 193 -9.73 -9.07 -9.67
C VAL A 193 -10.95 -8.31 -10.13
N ASN A 194 -12.04 -8.43 -9.38
CA ASN A 194 -13.25 -7.66 -9.61
C ASN A 194 -13.24 -6.45 -8.70
N TYR A 195 -13.52 -5.29 -9.27
CA TYR A 195 -13.56 -4.02 -8.56
C TYR A 195 -15.00 -3.63 -8.24
N PHE A 196 -15.19 -2.89 -7.16
CA PHE A 196 -16.43 -2.20 -6.88
C PHE A 196 -16.76 -1.20 -7.97
N THR A 197 -18.05 -1.01 -8.16
CA THR A 197 -18.60 0.11 -8.91
C THR A 197 -18.43 1.42 -8.12
N GLU A 198 -18.48 2.56 -8.80
CA GLU A 198 -18.40 3.87 -8.14
C GLU A 198 -19.47 4.03 -7.03
N PRO A 199 -20.74 3.65 -7.21
CA PRO A 199 -21.74 3.75 -6.14
C PRO A 199 -21.42 2.88 -4.92
N GLU A 200 -20.88 1.68 -5.12
CA GLU A 200 -20.45 0.80 -4.02
C GLU A 200 -19.27 1.41 -3.26
N ALA A 201 -18.27 1.92 -3.98
CA ALA A 201 -17.12 2.60 -3.38
C ALA A 201 -17.54 3.86 -2.60
N ARG A 202 -18.49 4.64 -3.14
CA ARG A 202 -19.07 5.82 -2.48
C ARG A 202 -19.81 5.43 -1.19
N ALA A 203 -20.62 4.38 -1.22
CA ALA A 203 -21.33 3.89 -0.05
C ALA A 203 -20.38 3.44 1.08
N LEU A 204 -19.25 2.81 0.72
CA LEU A 204 -18.21 2.43 1.68
C LEU A 204 -17.50 3.66 2.26
N LEU A 205 -17.23 4.67 1.44
CA LEU A 205 -16.64 5.93 1.90
C LEU A 205 -17.58 6.69 2.85
N ASP A 206 -18.88 6.72 2.57
CA ASP A 206 -19.89 7.28 3.46
C ASP A 206 -19.96 6.53 4.79
N LEU A 207 -19.85 5.19 4.76
CA LEU A 207 -19.81 4.36 5.96
C LEU A 207 -18.57 4.65 6.80
N LYS A 208 -17.40 4.81 6.15
CA LYS A 208 -16.15 5.20 6.80
C LYS A 208 -16.30 6.54 7.55
N THR A 209 -16.92 7.54 6.92
CA THR A 209 -17.21 8.83 7.56
C THR A 209 -18.18 8.68 8.74
N LYS A 210 -19.25 7.89 8.61
CA LYS A 210 -20.20 7.62 9.71
C LYS A 210 -19.53 6.97 10.92
N TRP A 211 -18.49 6.17 10.70
CA TRP A 211 -17.72 5.52 11.77
C TRP A 211 -16.61 6.41 12.35
N GLY A 212 -16.49 7.66 11.88
CA GLY A 212 -15.57 8.64 12.42
C GLY A 212 -14.14 8.55 11.88
N PHE A 213 -13.91 7.83 10.78
CA PHE A 213 -12.61 7.80 10.12
C PHE A 213 -12.51 8.93 9.08
N ALA A 214 -11.43 9.70 9.16
CA ALA A 214 -11.07 10.66 8.12
C ALA A 214 -10.45 9.95 6.91
N ASP A 215 -10.74 10.44 5.71
CA ASP A 215 -10.17 9.91 4.46
C ASP A 215 -10.05 11.02 3.42
N PRO A 216 -8.87 11.27 2.83
CA PRO A 216 -8.70 12.31 1.80
C PRO A 216 -9.59 12.12 0.56
N ARG A 217 -10.09 10.91 0.29
CA ARG A 217 -10.96 10.63 -0.86
C ARG A 217 -12.34 11.27 -0.72
N THR A 218 -12.77 11.65 0.48
CA THR A 218 -14.02 12.41 0.66
C THR A 218 -13.97 13.79 -0.01
N GLU A 219 -12.77 14.31 -0.25
CA GLU A 219 -12.56 15.62 -0.89
C GLU A 219 -12.55 15.53 -2.44
N MET A 220 -12.49 14.32 -3.00
CA MET A 220 -12.48 14.09 -4.45
C MET A 220 -13.89 14.28 -5.04
N LYS A 221 -14.15 15.48 -5.55
CA LYS A 221 -15.40 15.83 -6.26
C LYS A 221 -15.28 15.52 -7.75
N ASN A 222 -16.30 14.89 -8.33
CA ASN A 222 -16.41 14.59 -9.77
C ASN A 222 -15.26 13.74 -10.35
N CYS A 223 -14.67 12.88 -9.53
CA CYS A 223 -13.65 11.93 -9.94
C CYS A 223 -14.12 10.52 -9.57
N ASP A 224 -13.94 9.57 -10.48
CA ASP A 224 -14.10 8.14 -10.20
C ASP A 224 -13.06 7.73 -9.15
N ILE A 225 -13.53 7.36 -7.95
CA ILE A 225 -12.70 6.98 -6.80
C ILE A 225 -11.87 5.73 -7.11
N CYS A 226 -12.39 4.83 -7.94
CA CYS A 226 -11.72 3.57 -8.26
C CYS A 226 -10.68 3.72 -9.38
N ALA A 227 -10.78 4.81 -10.16
CA ALA A 227 -9.84 5.10 -11.25
C ALA A 227 -8.77 6.15 -10.89
N ASN A 228 -8.83 6.73 -9.68
CA ASN A 228 -7.92 7.79 -9.26
C ASN A 228 -7.35 7.54 -7.87
N ASP A 229 -6.05 7.72 -7.74
CA ASP A 229 -5.30 7.55 -6.50
C ASP A 229 -4.91 8.92 -5.92
N VAL A 230 -5.09 9.09 -4.61
CA VAL A 230 -4.80 10.34 -3.85
C VAL A 230 -3.33 10.76 -3.98
N PHE A 231 -2.44 9.80 -4.22
CA PHE A 231 -1.00 9.93 -4.30
C PHE A 231 -0.46 9.82 -5.73
N ARG A 232 -1.32 9.75 -6.76
CA ARG A 232 -0.92 9.63 -8.17
C ARG A 232 0.13 10.66 -8.60
N ALA A 233 0.08 11.88 -8.08
CA ALA A 233 1.06 12.93 -8.37
C ALA A 233 2.49 12.57 -7.89
N SER A 234 2.62 11.76 -6.84
CA SER A 234 3.91 11.32 -6.30
C SER A 234 4.55 10.19 -7.11
N TRP A 235 3.78 9.48 -7.93
CA TRP A 235 4.23 8.28 -8.64
C TRP A 235 5.37 8.52 -9.61
N LYS A 236 5.41 9.71 -10.24
CA LYS A 236 6.49 10.08 -11.16
C LYS A 236 7.86 10.06 -10.48
N GLU A 237 7.93 10.49 -9.22
CA GLU A 237 9.18 10.54 -8.46
C GLU A 237 9.54 9.21 -7.82
N SER A 238 8.55 8.38 -7.49
CA SER A 238 8.75 7.05 -6.88
C SER A 238 8.82 5.90 -7.88
N GLY A 239 8.61 6.18 -9.18
CA GLY A 239 8.62 5.17 -10.24
C GLY A 239 7.42 4.23 -10.19
N VAL A 240 6.33 4.62 -9.53
CA VAL A 240 5.13 3.79 -9.38
C VAL A 240 4.34 3.74 -10.69
N ALA A 241 4.00 2.53 -11.13
CA ALA A 241 3.22 2.30 -12.33
C ALA A 241 2.29 1.08 -12.15
N PRO A 242 0.98 1.20 -12.47
CA PRO A 242 0.08 0.07 -12.43
C PRO A 242 0.32 -0.84 -13.64
N LEU A 243 1.04 -1.94 -13.41
CA LEU A 243 1.36 -2.95 -14.43
C LEU A 243 0.61 -4.26 -14.17
N ALA A 244 0.63 -4.73 -12.92
CA ALA A 244 -0.01 -5.97 -12.53
C ALA A 244 -1.51 -5.80 -12.26
N PHE A 245 -1.94 -4.62 -11.81
CA PHE A 245 -3.33 -4.31 -11.47
C PHE A 245 -3.82 -3.08 -12.22
N THR A 246 -4.46 -3.30 -13.36
CA THR A 246 -5.12 -2.22 -14.11
C THR A 246 -6.39 -1.77 -13.37
N PRO A 247 -6.51 -0.48 -13.00
CA PRO A 247 -7.74 0.04 -12.40
C PRO A 247 -8.89 0.00 -13.42
N PRO A 248 -10.15 0.03 -12.96
CA PRO A 248 -11.30 0.20 -13.84
C PRO A 248 -11.14 1.44 -14.73
N SER A 249 -11.54 1.35 -16.00
CA SER A 249 -11.58 2.51 -16.87
C SER A 249 -12.64 3.49 -16.35
N ALA A 250 -12.24 4.73 -16.05
CA ALA A 250 -13.20 5.79 -15.73
C ALA A 250 -14.21 5.91 -16.88
N LYS A 251 -15.50 5.68 -16.60
CA LYS A 251 -16.54 5.97 -17.59
C LYS A 251 -16.51 7.48 -17.86
N LYS A 252 -16.31 7.89 -19.11
CA LYS A 252 -16.57 9.27 -19.50
C LYS A 252 -18.06 9.55 -19.26
N GLU A 253 -18.38 10.55 -18.46
CA GLU A 253 -19.73 11.13 -18.46
C GLU A 253 -20.03 11.57 -19.90
N GLY A 254 -20.90 10.84 -20.58
CA GLY A 254 -21.17 11.01 -22.01
C GLY A 254 -21.85 9.82 -22.69
N ASP A 255 -21.73 8.61 -22.14
CA ASP A 255 -22.55 7.49 -22.61
C ASP A 255 -23.88 7.49 -21.86
N GLY A 256 -24.73 8.42 -22.29
CA GLY A 256 -26.12 8.50 -21.87
C GLY A 256 -26.82 7.16 -22.07
N ALA A 257 -27.66 6.82 -21.11
CA ALA A 257 -28.56 5.68 -21.16
C ALA A 257 -29.31 5.63 -22.49
N ALA A 258 -28.94 4.68 -23.36
CA ALA A 258 -29.87 4.20 -24.37
C ALA A 258 -30.79 3.21 -23.67
N SER A 259 -31.94 3.72 -23.26
CA SER A 259 -33.13 2.96 -22.88
C SER A 259 -33.37 1.81 -23.86
N ALA A 260 -33.57 0.62 -23.31
CA ALA A 260 -34.09 -0.51 -24.04
C ALA A 260 -35.52 -0.20 -24.50
N GLU A 261 -35.65 0.31 -25.73
CA GLU A 261 -36.91 0.26 -26.47
C GLU A 261 -36.68 -0.54 -27.75
N SER A 262 -37.38 -1.66 -27.82
CA SER A 262 -37.43 -2.61 -28.92
C SER A 262 -38.20 -2.03 -30.11
N SER A 263 -37.61 -2.04 -31.31
CA SER A 263 -38.29 -2.17 -32.61
C SER A 263 -37.28 -2.40 -33.75
N PRO A 264 -37.69 -3.00 -34.89
CA PRO A 264 -37.11 -4.24 -35.38
C PRO A 264 -35.95 -4.06 -36.38
N ALA A 265 -35.03 -5.04 -36.36
CA ALA A 265 -33.95 -5.18 -37.32
C ALA A 265 -34.43 -5.70 -38.68
N ALA A 266 -34.00 -5.04 -39.76
CA ALA A 266 -33.91 -5.61 -41.10
C ALA A 266 -32.51 -6.22 -41.30
N PRO A 267 -32.35 -7.28 -42.12
CA PRO A 267 -31.12 -8.07 -42.15
C PRO A 267 -30.08 -7.46 -43.10
N GLY A 268 -28.84 -7.32 -42.64
CA GLY A 268 -27.67 -6.93 -43.43
C GLY A 268 -26.47 -7.78 -43.02
N ASP A 269 -25.86 -8.40 -44.01
CA ASP A 269 -24.95 -9.55 -43.95
C ASP A 269 -23.58 -9.25 -43.30
N GLY A 270 -23.20 -10.05 -42.30
CA GLY A 270 -21.90 -10.00 -41.62
C GLY A 270 -20.91 -11.07 -42.09
N ARG A 271 -21.20 -11.80 -43.17
CA ARG A 271 -20.31 -12.84 -43.72
C ARG A 271 -19.22 -12.27 -44.63
N ASP A 272 -19.53 -11.22 -45.39
CA ASP A 272 -18.59 -10.62 -46.36
C ASP A 272 -17.32 -10.04 -45.72
N SER A 273 -17.39 -9.55 -44.47
CA SER A 273 -16.23 -8.95 -43.81
C SER A 273 -15.21 -9.97 -43.30
N VAL A 274 -15.66 -11.20 -43.01
CA VAL A 274 -14.78 -12.27 -42.50
C VAL A 274 -14.07 -12.98 -43.64
N GLU A 275 -14.77 -13.24 -44.75
CA GLU A 275 -14.16 -13.86 -45.93
C GLU A 275 -13.07 -12.95 -46.54
N THR A 276 -13.36 -11.65 -46.66
CA THR A 276 -12.38 -10.66 -47.15
C THR A 276 -11.11 -10.62 -46.26
N LEU A 277 -11.27 -10.77 -44.95
CA LEU A 277 -10.15 -10.77 -44.01
C LEU A 277 -9.31 -12.05 -44.11
N VAL A 278 -9.98 -13.20 -44.28
CA VAL A 278 -9.32 -14.51 -44.43
C VAL A 278 -8.52 -14.56 -45.73
N GLU A 279 -9.06 -14.06 -46.84
CA GLU A 279 -8.34 -14.00 -48.13
C GLU A 279 -7.09 -13.12 -48.06
N SER A 280 -7.20 -11.96 -47.40
CA SER A 280 -6.07 -11.02 -47.20
C SER A 280 -4.93 -11.65 -46.39
N ILE A 281 -5.27 -12.36 -45.31
CA ILE A 281 -4.27 -13.05 -44.47
C ILE A 281 -3.62 -14.19 -45.25
N THR A 282 -4.41 -15.00 -45.94
CA THR A 282 -3.93 -16.17 -46.69
C THR A 282 -2.96 -15.76 -47.80
N THR A 283 -3.28 -14.70 -48.54
CA THR A 283 -2.42 -14.17 -49.60
C THR A 283 -1.06 -13.74 -49.07
N ARG A 284 -1.02 -13.02 -47.93
CA ARG A 284 0.22 -12.55 -47.31
C ARG A 284 1.12 -13.69 -46.80
N VAL A 285 0.52 -14.78 -46.32
CA VAL A 285 1.26 -15.98 -45.86
C VAL A 285 1.89 -16.71 -47.05
N ILE A 286 1.15 -16.87 -48.16
CA ILE A 286 1.66 -17.52 -49.37
C ILE A 286 2.82 -16.71 -49.98
N GLU A 287 2.71 -15.38 -50.04
CA GLU A 287 3.80 -14.51 -50.50
C GLU A 287 5.05 -14.62 -49.62
N ALA A 288 4.88 -14.73 -48.31
CA ALA A 288 6.01 -14.88 -47.37
C ALA A 288 6.71 -16.24 -47.53
N LEU A 289 5.94 -17.31 -47.75
CA LEU A 289 6.49 -18.65 -48.00
C LEU A 289 7.24 -18.73 -49.33
N ASN A 290 6.73 -18.06 -50.37
CA ASN A 290 7.39 -18.02 -51.68
C ASN A 290 8.68 -17.17 -51.69
N ARG A 291 8.85 -16.23 -50.76
CA ARG A 291 10.08 -15.43 -50.60
C ARG A 291 11.14 -16.10 -49.71
N GLY A 292 10.79 -17.17 -49.00
CA GLY A 292 11.64 -17.86 -48.04
C GLY A 292 12.22 -19.19 -48.54
N GLY A 293 12.34 -19.39 -49.85
CA GLY A 293 12.93 -20.60 -50.44
C GLY A 293 14.35 -20.84 -49.91
N VAL A 294 14.49 -21.84 -49.04
CA VAL A 294 15.76 -22.40 -48.58
C VAL A 294 16.42 -23.10 -49.76
N GLU A 295 17.53 -22.56 -50.27
CA GLU A 295 18.47 -23.35 -51.07
C GLU A 295 19.18 -24.34 -50.14
N VAL A 296 18.91 -25.63 -50.36
CA VAL A 296 19.71 -26.73 -49.82
C VAL A 296 20.69 -27.14 -50.91
N VAL A 297 21.94 -26.64 -50.84
CA VAL A 297 23.19 -27.33 -51.19
C VAL A 297 24.31 -26.75 -50.32
#